data_AF-A0A8H8JE56-F1
#
_entry.id   AF-A0A8H8JE56-F1
#
_cell.length_a   1.000
_cell.length_b   1.000
_cell.length_c   1.000
_cell.angle_alpha   90.00
_cell.angle_beta   90.00
_cell.angle_gamma   90.00
#
_symmetry.space_group_name_H-M   'P 1'
#
loop_
_entity.id
_entity.type
_entity.pdbx_description
1 polymer ?
#
loop_
_entity_poly.entity_id
_entity_poly.type
_entity_poly.pdbx_seq_one_letter_code
_entity_poly.pdbx_strand_id
1 'polypeptide(L)'
;MEMKHRDFEGYTTKKNPGTVEAIAAAPTQAQLGFSRLLNIPPEVFNEVLYYLTYCWMISQFFIGDWVFTSSRPAVPRAIEQKSPKAVHVPLISVQVETGDRQSTKHASVSLRTGRAALHLSGLLCNMLETPYQMDPYLLVRLCEKCENIQTIPVHELDPLLLLVPTNYAMPSEREPIALAEEYRIVSETDERNDEDSGWYKNRMRIRRERESFGKKLSRFLSVLEAEREAKVRVSKLQIEERIVKLGWKALDMTSSPANFPKWNEFIYRTEPITDQVWVGLYPKLVPYLETNREDRRRVRRETERSDRFQVINLMATAIQKALPPLVRVTKKRPTKDQTSGSASAALSAHYASVRIDYPFPSSYELLTWPMINDIIDKDI
;
A
#
# COMPACT_ATOMS: atom_id res chain seq x y z
N MET A 1 32.99 -8.95 -44.97
CA MET A 1 33.04 -8.75 -43.51
C MET A 1 32.86 -10.14 -42.90
N GLU A 2 33.96 -10.87 -42.75
CA GLU A 2 33.99 -12.28 -42.39
C GLU A 2 34.09 -12.43 -40.87
N MET A 3 33.13 -13.14 -40.27
CA MET A 3 33.17 -13.54 -38.86
C MET A 3 33.83 -14.91 -38.75
N LYS A 4 35.01 -14.94 -38.12
CA LYS A 4 35.72 -16.18 -37.76
C LYS A 4 35.04 -16.85 -36.56
N HIS A 5 34.71 -18.13 -36.73
CA HIS A 5 34.42 -19.07 -35.66
C HIS A 5 35.66 -19.27 -34.78
N ARG A 6 35.44 -19.30 -33.46
CA ARG A 6 36.44 -19.70 -32.46
C ARG A 6 35.99 -21.02 -31.86
N ASP A 7 36.78 -22.06 -32.09
CA ASP A 7 36.65 -23.37 -31.49
C ASP A 7 37.01 -23.31 -29.99
N PHE A 8 36.26 -24.07 -29.19
CA PHE A 8 36.49 -24.23 -27.75
C PHE A 8 36.96 -25.66 -27.51
N GLU A 9 38.26 -25.84 -27.33
CA GLU A 9 38.87 -27.13 -26.99
C GLU A 9 38.66 -27.47 -25.51
N GLY A 10 38.43 -28.76 -25.27
CA GLY A 10 38.06 -29.33 -23.99
C GLY A 10 39.21 -29.51 -23.01
N TYR A 11 38.89 -29.37 -21.72
CA TYR A 11 39.75 -29.80 -20.62
C TYR A 11 39.22 -31.11 -20.04
N THR A 12 40.01 -32.17 -20.18
CA THR A 12 39.84 -33.42 -19.43
C THR A 12 40.65 -33.32 -18.14
N THR A 13 40.01 -33.53 -16.99
CA THR A 13 40.68 -33.62 -15.69
C THR A 13 40.83 -35.08 -15.27
N LYS A 14 42.09 -35.47 -15.05
CA LYS A 14 42.50 -36.77 -14.51
C LYS A 14 42.05 -36.89 -13.04
N LYS A 15 41.39 -38.00 -12.70
CA LYS A 15 41.14 -38.42 -11.32
C LYS A 15 42.34 -39.21 -10.79
N ASN A 16 42.88 -38.80 -9.65
CA ASN A 16 43.71 -39.64 -8.78
C ASN A 16 42.85 -40.16 -7.62
N PRO A 17 42.97 -41.44 -7.23
CA PRO A 17 42.30 -41.97 -6.05
C PRO A 17 43.24 -41.97 -4.83
N GLY A 18 42.69 -41.60 -3.67
CA GLY A 18 43.14 -42.15 -2.38
C GLY A 18 43.78 -41.18 -1.40
N THR A 19 42.97 -40.66 -0.48
CA THR A 19 43.24 -40.64 0.97
C THR A 19 41.93 -40.36 1.72
N VAL A 20 41.54 -41.27 2.61
CA VAL A 20 40.37 -41.13 3.49
C VAL A 20 40.88 -40.63 4.84
N GLU A 21 40.75 -39.32 5.10
CA GLU A 21 40.84 -38.75 6.43
C GLU A 21 39.42 -38.43 6.94
N ALA A 22 39.12 -38.89 8.15
CA ALA A 22 37.86 -38.62 8.82
C ALA A 22 37.79 -37.15 9.26
N ILE A 23 37.16 -36.32 8.45
CA ILE A 23 36.82 -34.93 8.80
C ILE A 23 35.57 -34.98 9.68
N ALA A 24 35.72 -34.58 10.95
CA ALA A 24 34.58 -34.25 11.81
C ALA A 24 33.76 -33.15 11.12
N ALA A 25 32.50 -33.47 10.80
CA ALA A 25 31.62 -32.56 10.07
C ALA A 25 31.50 -31.23 10.81
N ALA A 26 32.04 -30.17 10.20
CA ALA A 26 31.77 -28.80 10.64
C ALA A 26 30.25 -28.57 10.59
N PRO A 27 29.67 -27.89 11.59
CA PRO A 27 28.24 -27.60 11.60
C PRO A 27 27.88 -26.84 10.31
N THR A 28 26.84 -27.32 9.63
CA THR A 28 26.37 -26.70 8.39
C THR A 28 25.97 -25.25 8.66
N GLN A 29 26.12 -24.39 7.65
CA GLN A 29 25.81 -22.95 7.73
C GLN A 29 24.37 -22.66 8.24
N ALA A 30 23.45 -23.62 8.10
CA ALA A 30 22.11 -23.59 8.67
C ALA A 30 22.06 -23.76 10.21
N GLN A 31 22.94 -24.58 10.79
CA GLN A 31 23.01 -24.82 12.24
C GLN A 31 23.66 -23.64 13.01
N LEU A 32 24.59 -22.93 12.38
CA LEU A 32 25.16 -21.67 12.89
C LEU A 32 24.19 -20.47 12.77
N GLY A 33 23.17 -20.56 11.91
CA GLY A 33 22.11 -19.56 11.77
C GLY A 33 21.06 -19.62 12.89
N PHE A 34 20.69 -20.83 13.32
CA PHE A 34 19.62 -21.03 14.30
C PHE A 34 19.97 -20.57 15.73
N SER A 35 21.24 -20.69 16.13
CA SER A 35 21.72 -20.26 17.45
C SER A 35 21.79 -18.72 17.59
N ARG A 36 21.74 -17.97 16.48
CA ARG A 36 21.65 -16.50 16.48
C ARG A 36 20.22 -15.97 16.55
N LEU A 37 19.22 -16.79 16.22
CA LEU A 37 17.80 -16.43 16.28
C LEU A 37 17.28 -16.31 17.73
N LEU A 38 17.94 -16.95 18.69
CA LEU A 38 17.52 -16.95 20.10
C LEU A 38 17.89 -15.68 20.88
N ASN A 39 18.73 -14.80 20.31
CA ASN A 39 19.06 -13.49 20.88
C ASN A 39 18.31 -12.33 20.21
N ILE A 40 17.33 -12.66 19.38
CA ILE A 40 16.53 -11.69 18.65
C ILE A 40 15.36 -11.26 19.57
N PRO A 41 15.03 -9.95 19.66
CA PRO A 41 13.85 -9.50 20.39
C PRO A 41 12.61 -10.29 19.95
N PRO A 42 11.75 -10.72 20.87
CA PRO A 42 10.62 -11.61 20.57
C PRO A 42 9.71 -11.09 19.44
N GLU A 43 9.66 -9.78 19.23
CA GLU A 43 8.94 -9.12 18.14
C GLU A 43 9.55 -9.44 16.76
N VAL A 44 10.87 -9.43 16.66
CA VAL A 44 11.61 -9.78 15.42
C VAL A 44 11.67 -11.29 15.25
N PHE A 45 11.73 -12.04 16.36
CA PHE A 45 11.65 -13.50 16.34
C PHE A 45 10.28 -13.97 15.84
N ASN A 46 9.18 -13.34 16.27
CA ASN A 46 7.83 -13.63 15.78
C ASN A 46 7.68 -13.34 14.30
N GLU A 47 8.38 -12.35 13.75
CA GLU A 47 8.39 -12.10 12.32
C GLU A 47 9.16 -13.16 11.54
N VAL A 48 10.37 -13.49 12.00
CA VAL A 48 11.15 -14.56 11.40
C VAL A 48 10.39 -15.88 11.49
N LEU A 49 9.74 -16.16 12.63
CA LEU A 49 8.85 -17.30 12.79
C LEU A 49 7.62 -17.21 11.90
N TYR A 50 6.97 -16.07 11.75
CA TYR A 50 5.81 -15.92 10.85
C TYR A 50 6.22 -16.25 9.42
N TYR A 51 7.32 -15.69 8.92
CA TYR A 51 7.84 -16.03 7.59
C TYR A 51 8.27 -17.50 7.46
N LEU A 52 8.92 -18.07 8.48
CA LEU A 52 9.38 -19.47 8.47
C LEU A 52 8.23 -20.48 8.62
N THR A 53 7.24 -20.20 9.46
CA THR A 53 6.06 -21.03 9.71
C THR A 53 5.06 -20.92 8.57
N TYR A 54 4.90 -19.75 7.96
CA TYR A 54 4.13 -19.58 6.72
C TYR A 54 4.76 -20.39 5.58
N CYS A 55 6.10 -20.39 5.45
CA CYS A 55 6.81 -21.27 4.52
C CYS A 55 6.64 -22.77 4.86
N TRP A 56 6.63 -23.14 6.13
CA TRP A 56 6.54 -24.53 6.60
C TRP A 56 5.11 -25.10 6.54
N MET A 57 4.08 -24.35 6.91
CA MET A 57 2.67 -24.77 6.82
C MET A 57 2.24 -25.01 5.37
N ILE A 58 2.72 -24.20 4.42
CA ILE A 58 2.48 -24.43 2.99
C ILE A 58 3.13 -25.74 2.52
N SER A 59 4.25 -26.17 3.12
CA SER A 59 4.87 -27.47 2.79
C SER A 59 4.15 -28.68 3.38
N GLN A 60 3.41 -28.53 4.48
CA GLN A 60 2.74 -29.64 5.18
C GLN A 60 1.30 -29.86 4.71
N PHE A 61 0.63 -28.81 4.20
CA PHE A 61 -0.75 -28.92 3.70
C PHE A 61 -0.91 -29.76 2.42
N PHE A 62 0.18 -30.16 1.76
CA PHE A 62 0.16 -31.00 0.55
C PHE A 62 0.37 -32.51 0.79
N ILE A 63 0.51 -32.97 2.04
CA ILE A 63 0.76 -34.40 2.36
C ILE A 63 -0.44 -35.08 3.07
N GLY A 64 -1.51 -34.36 3.42
CA GLY A 64 -2.66 -34.92 4.12
C GLY A 64 -3.86 -35.23 3.22
N ASP A 65 -4.05 -36.50 2.84
CA ASP A 65 -5.26 -37.04 2.21
C ASP A 65 -6.51 -36.76 3.06
N TRP A 66 -7.56 -36.22 2.43
CA TRP A 66 -8.90 -36.07 3.02
C TRP A 66 -9.88 -37.07 2.38
N VAL A 67 -10.22 -38.12 3.13
CA VAL A 67 -11.39 -38.97 2.87
C VAL A 67 -12.60 -38.32 3.54
N PHE A 68 -13.56 -37.87 2.74
CA PHE A 68 -14.83 -37.30 3.17
C PHE A 68 -15.82 -38.43 3.48
N THR A 69 -16.41 -38.46 4.69
CA THR A 69 -17.73 -39.07 4.89
C THR A 69 -18.64 -38.05 5.57
N SER A 70 -19.70 -37.70 4.85
CA SER A 70 -20.71 -36.74 5.25
C SER A 70 -21.78 -37.40 6.12
N SER A 71 -22.15 -36.76 7.23
CA SER A 71 -23.43 -37.01 7.90
C SER A 71 -23.93 -35.70 8.52
N ARG A 72 -25.03 -35.17 7.99
CA ARG A 72 -25.85 -34.13 8.63
C ARG A 72 -26.69 -34.75 9.76
N PRO A 73 -27.06 -34.00 10.81
CA PRO A 73 -28.44 -33.48 10.88
C PRO A 73 -28.51 -32.05 11.49
N ALA A 74 -29.34 -31.16 10.95
CA ALA A 74 -30.72 -30.82 11.34
C ALA A 74 -30.82 -29.57 12.23
N VAL A 75 -31.68 -28.66 11.79
CA VAL A 75 -32.03 -27.36 12.39
C VAL A 75 -33.10 -27.57 13.48
N PRO A 76 -33.12 -26.72 14.53
CA PRO A 76 -34.36 -26.00 14.79
C PRO A 76 -34.23 -24.51 15.19
N ARG A 77 -35.40 -23.89 15.14
CA ARG A 77 -35.81 -22.48 15.25
C ARG A 77 -35.43 -21.71 16.54
N ALA A 78 -35.09 -20.44 16.32
CA ALA A 78 -35.64 -19.17 16.83
C ALA A 78 -36.13 -18.97 18.30
N ILE A 79 -35.82 -17.73 18.75
CA ILE A 79 -36.43 -16.83 19.76
C ILE A 79 -35.84 -16.87 21.18
N GLU A 80 -35.07 -15.83 21.55
CA GLU A 80 -35.39 -14.86 22.62
C GLU A 80 -34.24 -13.84 22.78
N GLN A 81 -34.50 -12.56 22.47
CA GLN A 81 -33.64 -11.45 22.86
C GLN A 81 -33.86 -11.15 24.35
N LYS A 82 -32.85 -11.42 25.19
CA LYS A 82 -32.75 -10.92 26.57
C LYS A 82 -31.64 -9.87 26.65
N SER A 83 -31.99 -8.74 27.28
CA SER A 83 -31.11 -7.61 27.63
C SER A 83 -29.86 -8.05 28.42
N PRO A 84 -28.70 -7.39 28.26
CA PRO A 84 -27.48 -7.79 28.93
C PRO A 84 -27.53 -7.43 30.42
N LYS A 85 -27.46 -8.45 31.28
CA LYS A 85 -27.07 -8.31 32.69
C LYS A 85 -25.57 -8.02 32.75
N ALA A 86 -25.18 -7.13 33.67
CA ALA A 86 -23.80 -6.78 33.96
C ALA A 86 -22.94 -8.05 34.17
N VAL A 87 -21.91 -8.20 33.34
CA VAL A 87 -20.92 -9.27 33.44
C VAL A 87 -19.94 -8.89 34.55
N HIS A 88 -19.98 -9.64 35.65
CA HIS A 88 -18.92 -9.66 36.64
C HIS A 88 -17.67 -10.26 35.97
N VAL A 89 -16.62 -9.45 35.81
CA VAL A 89 -15.32 -9.93 35.34
C VAL A 89 -14.68 -10.73 36.48
N PRO A 90 -14.37 -12.03 36.30
CA PRO A 90 -13.65 -12.78 37.32
C PRO A 90 -12.20 -12.27 37.38
N LEU A 91 -11.73 -11.99 38.60
CA LEU A 91 -10.33 -11.77 38.88
C LEU A 91 -9.56 -13.06 38.53
N ILE A 92 -8.70 -13.02 37.51
CA ILE A 92 -7.77 -14.11 37.23
C ILE A 92 -6.64 -14.02 38.27
N SER A 93 -6.68 -14.90 39.26
CA SER A 93 -5.55 -15.14 40.15
C SER A 93 -4.58 -16.10 39.48
N VAL A 94 -3.40 -15.61 39.09
CA VAL A 94 -2.30 -16.47 38.66
C VAL A 94 -1.53 -16.90 39.89
N GLN A 95 -1.60 -18.19 40.25
CA GLN A 95 -0.71 -18.78 41.24
C GLN A 95 0.61 -19.16 40.56
N VAL A 96 1.70 -18.56 41.00
CA VAL A 96 3.05 -19.03 40.67
C VAL A 96 3.50 -19.91 41.84
N GLU A 97 3.47 -21.22 41.63
CA GLU A 97 4.07 -22.17 42.56
C GLU A 97 5.60 -22.14 42.36
N THR A 98 6.29 -21.32 43.15
CA THR A 98 7.71 -21.58 43.41
C THR A 98 7.78 -22.60 44.53
N GLY A 99 8.23 -23.80 44.19
CA GLY A 99 8.47 -24.86 45.16
C GLY A 99 9.59 -24.44 46.12
N ASP A 100 9.22 -23.87 47.26
CA ASP A 100 9.93 -24.04 48.52
C ASP A 100 9.06 -23.61 49.71
N ARG A 101 9.27 -24.31 50.83
CA ARG A 101 8.40 -24.40 52.00
C ARG A 101 8.12 -23.06 52.70
N GLN A 102 6.83 -22.87 53.01
CA GLN A 102 6.26 -22.11 54.15
C GLN A 102 6.67 -20.63 54.33
N SER A 103 6.05 -19.73 53.55
CA SER A 103 5.66 -18.40 54.05
C SER A 103 4.60 -17.76 53.13
N THR A 104 3.32 -17.87 53.49
CA THR A 104 2.24 -17.14 52.81
C THR A 104 2.22 -15.69 53.30
N LYS A 105 2.93 -14.80 52.59
CA LYS A 105 2.72 -13.35 52.69
C LYS A 105 1.75 -12.92 51.59
N HIS A 106 0.57 -12.45 51.99
CA HIS A 106 -0.35 -11.80 51.07
C HIS A 106 0.20 -10.41 50.71
N ALA A 107 0.86 -10.29 49.56
CA ALA A 107 1.17 -9.02 48.95
C ALA A 107 0.01 -8.61 48.03
N SER A 108 -0.84 -7.69 48.47
CA SER A 108 -1.81 -7.04 47.60
C SER A 108 -1.11 -5.97 46.77
N VAL A 109 -0.75 -6.29 45.52
CA VAL A 109 -0.28 -5.28 44.56
C VAL A 109 -1.50 -4.64 43.91
N SER A 110 -1.85 -3.43 44.38
CA SER A 110 -2.83 -2.57 43.71
C SER A 110 -2.23 -2.01 42.43
N LEU A 111 -2.40 -2.72 41.31
CA LEU A 111 -2.08 -2.22 39.97
C LEU A 111 -3.01 -1.04 39.65
N ARG A 112 -2.48 0.19 39.65
CA ARG A 112 -3.16 1.35 39.06
C ARG A 112 -3.40 1.06 37.57
N THR A 113 -4.66 0.90 37.21
CA THR A 113 -5.21 0.38 35.95
C THR A 113 -4.97 1.23 34.69
N GLY A 114 -4.20 2.32 34.75
CA GLY A 114 -3.95 3.19 33.58
C GLY A 114 -2.74 2.77 32.72
N ARG A 115 -1.62 2.35 33.33
CA ARG A 115 -0.34 2.16 32.62
C ARG A 115 -0.24 0.84 31.84
N ALA A 116 -0.83 -0.24 32.37
CA ALA A 116 -0.80 -1.54 31.70
C ALA A 116 -1.72 -1.58 30.46
N ALA A 117 -2.79 -0.80 30.44
CA ALA A 117 -3.77 -0.80 29.35
C ALA A 117 -3.22 -0.21 28.04
N LEU A 118 -2.41 0.85 28.10
CA LEU A 118 -1.78 1.43 26.91
C LEU A 118 -0.69 0.52 26.34
N HIS A 119 0.12 -0.10 27.21
CA HIS A 119 1.16 -1.05 26.80
C HIS A 119 0.58 -2.30 26.13
N LEU A 120 -0.57 -2.79 26.62
CA LEU A 120 -1.29 -3.89 26.00
C LEU A 120 -1.98 -3.48 24.69
N SER A 121 -2.47 -2.24 24.56
CA SER A 121 -3.10 -1.77 23.32
C SER A 121 -2.13 -1.67 22.13
N GLY A 122 -0.87 -1.26 22.35
CA GLY A 122 0.18 -1.29 21.33
C GLY A 122 0.59 -2.71 20.94
N LEU A 123 0.69 -3.62 21.91
CA LEU A 123 0.99 -5.04 21.68
C LEU A 123 -0.13 -5.77 20.94
N LEU A 124 -1.40 -5.41 21.16
CA LEU A 124 -2.54 -6.01 20.46
C LEU A 124 -2.63 -5.55 19.00
N CYS A 125 -2.15 -4.34 18.68
CA CYS A 125 -2.10 -3.88 17.29
C CYS A 125 -1.00 -4.57 16.47
N ASN A 126 0.07 -5.05 17.12
CA ASN A 126 1.15 -5.83 16.48
C ASN A 126 0.70 -7.23 16.02
N MET A 127 -0.41 -7.75 16.54
CA MET A 127 -0.83 -9.15 16.33
C MET A 127 -1.95 -9.32 15.30
N LEU A 128 -2.70 -8.25 15.00
CA LEU A 128 -3.74 -8.28 13.98
C LEU A 128 -3.07 -8.01 12.62
N GLU A 129 -3.51 -8.73 11.59
CA GLU A 129 -3.00 -8.81 10.21
C GLU A 129 -2.93 -7.46 9.47
N THR A 130 -2.21 -6.50 10.02
CA THR A 130 -2.00 -5.24 9.35
C THR A 130 -0.88 -5.43 8.33
N PRO A 131 -1.06 -5.02 7.07
CA PRO A 131 -0.05 -5.17 6.01
C PRO A 131 1.16 -4.24 6.21
N TYR A 132 1.32 -3.64 7.39
CA TYR A 132 2.40 -2.69 7.66
C TYR A 132 3.72 -3.44 7.87
N GLN A 133 4.73 -3.00 7.10
CA GLN A 133 6.10 -3.44 7.26
C GLN A 133 6.61 -3.04 8.64
N MET A 134 7.40 -3.91 9.27
CA MET A 134 8.09 -3.58 10.52
C MET A 134 9.08 -2.43 10.27
N ASP A 135 9.07 -1.44 11.17
CA ASP A 135 10.11 -0.41 11.18
C ASP A 135 11.43 -1.03 11.65
N PRO A 136 12.47 -1.09 10.80
CA PRO A 136 13.70 -1.78 11.17
C PRO A 136 14.52 -1.04 12.22
N TYR A 137 14.30 0.27 12.43
CA TYR A 137 15.04 1.07 13.41
C TYR A 137 14.30 1.14 14.75
N LEU A 138 12.97 1.30 14.70
CA LEU A 138 12.12 1.31 15.89
C LEU A 138 11.72 -0.09 16.34
N LEU A 139 11.95 -1.14 15.55
CA LEU A 139 11.66 -2.55 15.90
C LEU A 139 10.20 -2.79 16.31
N VAL A 140 9.27 -2.05 15.71
CA VAL A 140 7.82 -2.11 16.01
C VAL A 140 7.00 -2.13 14.72
N ARG A 141 5.73 -2.53 14.84
CA ARG A 141 4.71 -2.40 13.80
C ARG A 141 3.62 -1.47 14.28
N LEU A 142 3.62 -0.25 13.78
CA LEU A 142 2.59 0.72 14.12
C LEU A 142 1.59 0.77 12.97
N CYS A 143 0.31 0.52 13.26
CA CYS A 143 -0.74 0.93 12.33
C CYS A 143 -0.83 2.46 12.32
N GLU A 144 -1.48 3.03 11.31
CA GLU A 144 -1.61 4.50 11.16
C GLU A 144 -2.11 5.20 12.44
N LYS A 145 -3.10 4.60 13.13
CA LYS A 145 -3.61 5.16 14.39
C LYS A 145 -2.57 5.08 15.53
N CYS A 146 -1.84 3.97 15.64
CA CYS A 146 -0.82 3.82 16.68
C CYS A 146 0.42 4.66 16.38
N GLU A 147 0.79 4.84 15.12
CA GLU A 147 1.87 5.72 14.66
C GLU A 147 1.62 7.14 15.17
N ASN A 148 0.43 7.69 14.93
CA ASN A 148 0.04 9.03 15.38
C ASN A 148 0.00 9.20 16.91
N ILE A 149 -0.18 8.12 17.67
CA ILE A 149 -0.30 8.17 19.15
C ILE A 149 1.05 7.92 19.83
N GLN A 150 1.83 7.00 19.28
CA GLN A 150 3.03 6.45 19.93
C GLN A 150 4.32 7.01 19.36
N THR A 151 4.24 7.88 18.35
CA THR A 151 5.42 8.50 17.75
C THR A 151 5.40 10.02 17.90
N ILE A 152 6.59 10.60 17.93
CA ILE A 152 6.80 12.05 17.98
C ILE A 152 7.71 12.40 16.80
N PRO A 153 7.39 13.46 16.04
CA PRO A 153 8.24 13.89 14.94
C PRO A 153 9.57 14.46 15.45
N VAL A 154 10.65 14.20 14.70
CA VAL A 154 12.03 14.49 15.11
C VAL A 154 12.32 15.97 15.36
N HIS A 155 11.62 16.88 14.68
CA HIS A 155 11.82 18.31 14.87
C HIS A 155 11.38 18.80 16.27
N GLU A 156 10.54 18.05 16.98
CA GLU A 156 10.11 18.35 18.35
C GLU A 156 11.12 17.90 19.42
N LEU A 157 12.21 17.21 19.03
CA LEU A 157 13.07 16.49 19.96
C LEU A 157 14.39 17.21 20.32
N ASP A 158 14.68 18.42 19.81
CA ASP A 158 16.03 19.02 19.92
C ASP A 158 16.27 19.65 21.31
N PRO A 159 17.14 19.08 22.20
CA PRO A 159 18.48 18.48 21.96
C PRO A 159 18.61 16.94 22.14
N LEU A 160 17.52 16.22 22.41
CA LEU A 160 17.53 14.80 22.79
C LEU A 160 17.63 13.83 21.59
N LEU A 161 17.69 14.37 20.37
CA LEU A 161 17.80 13.61 19.12
C LEU A 161 18.98 12.65 19.07
N LEU A 162 20.07 12.98 19.75
CA LEU A 162 21.26 12.14 19.75
C LEU A 162 21.07 10.86 20.57
N LEU A 163 20.10 10.82 21.48
CA LEU A 163 19.92 9.75 22.46
C LEU A 163 18.72 8.83 22.17
N VAL A 164 17.83 9.24 21.27
CA VAL A 164 16.62 8.49 20.93
C VAL A 164 16.80 7.79 19.57
N PRO A 165 16.48 6.49 19.45
CA PRO A 165 16.37 5.81 18.17
C PRO A 165 15.30 6.46 17.29
N THR A 166 15.63 6.70 16.04
CA THR A 166 14.79 7.41 15.07
C THR A 166 14.75 6.62 13.77
N ASN A 167 13.59 6.64 13.10
CA ASN A 167 13.46 6.07 11.77
C ASN A 167 13.88 7.10 10.72
N TYR A 168 14.98 6.82 10.01
CA TYR A 168 15.45 7.64 8.88
C TYR A 168 15.20 6.97 7.51
N ALA A 169 14.58 5.80 7.46
CA ALA A 169 14.45 5.00 6.24
C ALA A 169 13.11 5.17 5.51
N MET A 170 12.28 6.14 5.91
CA MET A 170 11.08 6.46 5.16
C MET A 170 11.43 7.22 3.87
N PRO A 171 10.69 7.00 2.76
CA PRO A 171 10.82 7.79 1.54
C PRO A 171 10.67 9.29 1.86
N SER A 172 11.37 10.12 1.08
CA SER A 172 11.81 11.52 1.34
C SER A 172 10.76 12.56 1.74
N GLU A 173 9.49 12.19 1.86
CA GLU A 173 8.39 13.09 2.19
C GLU A 173 7.94 13.03 3.66
N ARG A 174 8.28 11.95 4.39
CA ARG A 174 7.91 11.85 5.80
C ARG A 174 9.05 12.33 6.70
N GLU A 175 8.69 13.13 7.68
CA GLU A 175 9.61 13.52 8.72
C GLU A 175 10.06 12.29 9.52
N PRO A 176 11.34 12.24 9.94
CA PRO A 176 11.80 11.18 10.83
C PRO A 176 10.97 11.17 12.12
N ILE A 177 10.71 9.98 12.65
CA ILE A 177 9.90 9.79 13.87
C ILE A 177 10.68 9.00 14.92
N ALA A 178 10.33 9.23 16.19
CA ALA A 178 10.81 8.47 17.34
C ALA A 178 9.64 7.93 18.16
N LEU A 179 9.88 6.90 18.98
CA LEU A 179 8.87 6.42 19.92
C LEU A 179 8.70 7.40 21.08
N ALA A 180 7.45 7.82 21.33
CA ALA A 180 7.08 8.78 22.36
C ALA A 180 7.55 8.34 23.76
N GLU A 181 7.44 7.06 24.07
CA GLU A 181 7.87 6.52 25.36
C GLU A 181 9.40 6.56 25.52
N GLU A 182 10.15 6.28 24.45
CA GLU A 182 11.60 6.36 24.51
C GLU A 182 12.09 7.79 24.65
N TYR A 183 11.43 8.72 23.96
CA TYR A 183 11.66 10.14 24.17
C TYR A 183 11.35 10.55 25.60
N ARG A 184 10.20 10.12 26.15
CA ARG A 184 9.79 10.43 27.52
C ARG A 184 10.85 10.00 28.53
N ILE A 185 11.35 8.76 28.42
CA ILE A 185 12.42 8.22 29.29
C ILE A 185 13.68 9.09 29.21
N VAL A 186 14.13 9.44 28.01
CA VAL A 186 15.32 10.29 27.81
C VAL A 186 15.08 11.71 28.34
N SER A 187 13.88 12.24 28.15
CA SER A 187 13.51 13.60 28.56
C SER A 187 13.37 13.76 30.08
N GLU A 188 12.87 12.74 30.78
CA GLU A 188 12.68 12.75 32.23
C GLU A 188 13.98 12.44 33.01
N THR A 189 15.09 12.10 32.33
CA THR A 189 16.36 11.76 32.98
C THR A 189 17.23 13.00 33.20
N ASP A 190 17.58 13.30 34.45
CA ASP A 190 18.39 14.47 34.83
C ASP A 190 19.83 14.42 34.28
N GLU A 191 20.39 13.22 34.10
CA GLU A 191 21.73 12.98 33.57
C GLU A 191 21.86 13.23 32.05
N ARG A 192 20.77 13.64 31.36
CA ARG A 192 20.75 13.78 29.90
C ARG A 192 21.69 14.84 29.34
N ASN A 193 22.01 15.87 30.12
CA ASN A 193 22.89 16.96 29.73
C ASN A 193 24.37 16.71 30.08
N ASP A 194 24.65 15.67 30.87
CA ASP A 194 26.01 15.28 31.23
C ASP A 194 26.50 14.23 30.21
N GLU A 195 27.15 14.72 29.14
CA GLU A 195 27.72 13.87 28.09
C GLU A 195 28.75 12.86 28.63
N ASP A 196 29.34 13.16 29.79
CA ASP A 196 30.34 12.31 30.43
C ASP A 196 29.74 11.27 31.37
N SER A 197 28.46 11.38 31.70
CA SER A 197 27.75 10.42 32.54
C SER A 197 27.81 9.02 31.94
N GLY A 198 27.90 8.02 32.83
CA GLY A 198 27.81 6.60 32.44
C GLY A 198 26.48 6.29 31.73
N TRP A 199 25.41 6.98 32.13
CA TRP A 199 24.10 6.86 31.50
C TRP A 199 24.09 7.35 30.05
N TYR A 200 24.61 8.56 29.77
CA TYR A 200 24.67 9.12 28.41
C TYR A 200 25.47 8.21 27.47
N LYS A 201 26.67 7.80 27.91
CA LYS A 201 27.53 6.88 27.16
C LYS A 201 26.83 5.54 26.88
N ASN A 202 26.14 4.98 27.87
CA ASN A 202 25.37 3.75 27.69
C ASN A 202 24.18 3.93 26.73
N ARG A 203 23.44 5.04 26.82
CA ARG A 203 22.31 5.32 25.93
C ARG A 203 22.75 5.51 24.49
N MET A 204 23.83 6.26 24.27
CA MET A 204 24.47 6.39 22.96
C MET A 204 24.92 5.04 22.39
N ARG A 205 25.50 4.18 23.23
CA ARG A 205 25.88 2.81 22.83
C ARG A 205 24.65 2.01 22.37
N ILE A 206 23.58 2.00 23.15
CA ILE A 206 22.32 1.30 22.81
C ILE A 206 21.74 1.82 21.50
N ARG A 207 21.69 3.14 21.30
CA ARG A 207 21.19 3.74 20.05
C ARG A 207 22.00 3.28 18.85
N ARG A 208 23.33 3.35 18.92
CA ARG A 208 24.23 2.91 17.83
C ARG A 208 24.10 1.41 17.53
N GLU A 209 23.97 0.58 18.57
CA GLU A 209 23.75 -0.86 18.41
C GLU A 209 22.43 -1.13 17.69
N ARG A 210 21.35 -0.46 18.10
CA ARG A 210 20.04 -0.57 17.44
C ARG A 210 20.05 -0.04 16.02
N GLU A 211 20.72 1.07 15.75
CA GLU A 211 20.86 1.61 14.40
C GLU A 211 21.63 0.63 13.49
N SER A 212 22.73 0.05 13.99
CA SER A 212 23.50 -0.97 13.28
C SER A 212 22.68 -2.23 13.02
N PHE A 213 21.91 -2.68 14.01
CA PHE A 213 20.97 -3.79 13.87
C PHE A 213 19.87 -3.47 12.85
N GLY A 214 19.26 -2.29 12.96
CA GLY A 214 18.20 -1.84 12.07
C GLY A 214 18.66 -1.70 10.62
N LYS A 215 19.89 -1.27 10.36
CA LYS A 215 20.47 -1.32 9.02
C LYS A 215 20.55 -2.74 8.46
N LYS A 216 20.91 -3.73 9.28
CA LYS A 216 20.96 -5.14 8.87
C LYS A 216 19.55 -5.68 8.64
N LEU A 217 18.62 -5.40 9.54
CA LEU A 217 17.22 -5.81 9.43
C LEU A 217 16.54 -5.18 8.21
N SER A 218 16.76 -3.89 7.96
CA SER A 218 16.27 -3.19 6.78
C SER A 218 16.73 -3.88 5.50
N ARG A 219 18.02 -4.18 5.35
CA ARG A 219 18.54 -4.92 4.19
C ARG A 219 17.89 -6.29 4.05
N PHE A 220 17.74 -7.02 5.15
CA PHE A 220 17.07 -8.32 5.14
C PHE A 220 15.62 -8.22 4.68
N LEU A 221 14.84 -7.28 5.23
CA LEU A 221 13.46 -7.04 4.83
C LEU A 221 13.36 -6.62 3.35
N SER A 222 14.30 -5.81 2.85
CA SER A 222 14.35 -5.45 1.43
C SER A 222 14.60 -6.65 0.52
N VAL A 223 15.45 -7.60 0.93
CA VAL A 223 15.67 -8.84 0.16
C VAL A 223 14.40 -9.69 0.14
N LEU A 224 13.72 -9.84 1.27
CA LEU A 224 12.46 -10.58 1.33
C LEU A 224 11.36 -9.94 0.47
N GLU A 225 11.24 -8.61 0.49
CA GLU A 225 10.25 -7.92 -0.35
C GLU A 225 10.61 -8.07 -1.83
N ALA A 226 11.89 -7.95 -2.20
CA ALA A 226 12.32 -8.18 -3.58
C ALA A 226 12.03 -9.62 -4.06
N GLU A 227 12.21 -10.63 -3.20
CA GLU A 227 11.83 -12.02 -3.51
C GLU A 227 10.32 -12.18 -3.67
N ARG A 228 9.53 -11.53 -2.82
CA ARG A 228 8.06 -11.50 -2.91
C ARG A 228 7.62 -10.84 -4.21
N GLU A 229 8.15 -9.67 -4.55
CA GLU A 229 7.90 -8.96 -5.81
C GLU A 229 8.26 -9.82 -7.02
N ALA A 230 9.39 -10.53 -6.98
CA ALA A 230 9.79 -11.45 -8.03
C ALA A 230 8.76 -12.58 -8.22
N LYS A 231 8.29 -13.20 -7.13
CA LYS A 231 7.23 -14.23 -7.18
C LYS A 231 5.92 -13.69 -7.75
N VAL A 232 5.50 -12.51 -7.29
CA VAL A 232 4.31 -11.82 -7.80
C VAL A 232 4.44 -11.51 -9.29
N ARG A 233 5.61 -11.05 -9.73
CA ARG A 233 5.90 -10.78 -11.15
C ARG A 233 5.81 -12.05 -11.99
N VAL A 234 6.36 -13.17 -11.53
CA VAL A 234 6.26 -14.46 -12.22
C VAL A 234 4.80 -14.91 -12.31
N SER A 235 4.05 -14.86 -11.20
CA SER A 235 2.63 -15.21 -11.15
C SER A 235 1.80 -14.35 -12.12
N LYS A 236 2.03 -13.03 -12.12
CA LYS A 236 1.42 -12.09 -13.07
C LYS A 236 1.68 -12.48 -14.52
N LEU A 237 2.94 -12.74 -14.89
CA LEU A 237 3.29 -13.14 -16.25
C LEU A 237 2.61 -14.46 -16.67
N GLN A 238 2.52 -15.44 -15.76
CA GLN A 238 1.81 -16.70 -16.03
C GLN A 238 0.31 -16.48 -16.27
N ILE A 239 -0.34 -15.63 -15.46
CA ILE A 239 -1.74 -15.24 -15.66
C ILE A 239 -1.91 -14.57 -17.01
N GLU A 240 -1.09 -13.56 -17.33
CA GLU A 240 -1.15 -12.81 -18.58
C GLU A 240 -0.97 -13.75 -19.79
N GLU A 241 0.03 -14.63 -19.77
CA GLU A 241 0.28 -15.60 -20.85
C GLU A 241 -0.93 -16.53 -21.06
N ARG A 242 -1.51 -17.07 -19.99
CA ARG A 242 -2.69 -17.93 -20.07
C ARG A 242 -3.92 -17.17 -20.59
N ILE A 243 -4.12 -15.91 -20.18
CA ILE A 243 -5.19 -15.04 -20.69
C ILE A 243 -5.02 -14.81 -22.20
N VAL A 244 -3.79 -14.52 -22.68
CA VAL A 244 -3.50 -14.36 -24.12
C VAL A 244 -3.79 -15.65 -24.89
N LYS A 245 -3.39 -16.82 -24.37
CA LYS A 245 -3.67 -18.12 -25.00
C LYS A 245 -5.16 -18.39 -25.17
N LEU A 246 -6.02 -17.80 -24.34
CA LEU A 246 -7.48 -17.87 -24.46
C LEU A 246 -8.09 -16.82 -25.40
N GLY A 247 -7.27 -16.06 -26.13
CA GLY A 247 -7.71 -15.13 -27.17
C GLY A 247 -7.96 -13.70 -26.69
N TRP A 248 -7.66 -13.38 -25.43
CA TRP A 248 -7.71 -12.01 -24.93
C TRP A 248 -6.49 -11.20 -25.39
N LYS A 249 -6.67 -9.90 -25.60
CA LYS A 249 -5.55 -9.01 -26.01
C LYS A 249 -4.83 -8.49 -24.78
N ALA A 250 -3.52 -8.19 -24.89
CA ALA A 250 -2.75 -7.53 -23.83
C ALA A 250 -3.44 -6.25 -23.31
N LEU A 251 -4.02 -5.47 -24.23
CA LEU A 251 -4.79 -4.27 -23.91
C LEU A 251 -6.11 -4.54 -23.16
N ASP A 252 -6.62 -5.77 -23.12
CA ASP A 252 -7.81 -6.12 -22.31
C ASP A 252 -7.42 -6.36 -20.82
N MET A 253 -6.12 -6.52 -20.53
CA MET A 253 -5.60 -6.73 -19.18
C MET A 253 -5.24 -5.43 -18.45
N THR A 254 -5.29 -4.29 -19.15
CA THR A 254 -5.17 -2.98 -18.52
C THR A 254 -6.45 -2.70 -17.73
N SER A 255 -6.35 -2.76 -16.41
CA SER A 255 -7.49 -2.54 -15.52
C SER A 255 -8.04 -1.13 -15.64
N SER A 256 -9.36 -1.00 -15.76
CA SER A 256 -10.04 0.28 -15.59
C SER A 256 -9.90 0.79 -14.15
N PRO A 257 -9.96 2.12 -13.91
CA PRO A 257 -9.89 2.68 -12.56
C PRO A 257 -10.93 2.08 -11.59
N ALA A 258 -12.13 1.76 -12.10
CA ALA A 258 -13.21 1.18 -11.29
C ALA A 258 -12.91 -0.25 -10.82
N ASN A 259 -12.12 -1.01 -11.60
CA ASN A 259 -11.83 -2.43 -11.33
C ASN A 259 -10.47 -2.66 -10.68
N PHE A 260 -9.60 -1.64 -10.65
CA PHE A 260 -8.21 -1.73 -10.23
C PHE A 260 -8.00 -2.49 -8.91
N PRO A 261 -8.75 -2.23 -7.81
CA PRO A 261 -8.49 -2.92 -6.54
C PRO A 261 -8.73 -4.43 -6.60
N LYS A 262 -9.88 -4.86 -7.14
CA LYS A 262 -10.24 -6.29 -7.24
C LYS A 262 -9.41 -7.00 -8.30
N TRP A 263 -9.11 -6.34 -9.41
CA TRP A 263 -8.20 -6.86 -10.42
C TRP A 263 -6.83 -7.16 -9.82
N ASN A 264 -6.29 -6.24 -9.02
CA ASN A 264 -5.00 -6.42 -8.38
C ASN A 264 -5.00 -7.58 -7.37
N GLU A 265 -6.09 -7.81 -6.65
CA GLU A 265 -6.23 -8.96 -5.74
C GLU A 265 -6.07 -10.32 -6.47
N PHE A 266 -6.51 -10.40 -7.73
CA PHE A 266 -6.36 -11.62 -8.53
C PHE A 266 -4.97 -11.75 -9.17
N ILE A 267 -4.40 -10.64 -9.65
CA ILE A 267 -3.12 -10.65 -10.36
C ILE A 267 -1.91 -10.67 -9.43
N TYR A 268 -1.94 -9.91 -8.33
CA TYR A 268 -0.81 -9.73 -7.44
C TYR A 268 -0.77 -10.79 -6.33
N ARG A 269 -0.94 -12.06 -6.71
CA ARG A 269 -0.86 -13.20 -5.79
C ARG A 269 0.58 -13.69 -5.69
N THR A 270 1.00 -14.02 -4.47
CA THR A 270 2.31 -14.61 -4.20
C THR A 270 2.35 -16.11 -4.47
N GLU A 271 1.18 -16.75 -4.53
CA GLU A 271 1.04 -18.18 -4.77
C GLU A 271 1.30 -18.55 -6.24
N PRO A 272 1.96 -19.69 -6.51
CA PRO A 272 2.18 -20.16 -7.86
C PRO A 272 0.85 -20.55 -8.54
N ILE A 273 0.71 -20.22 -9.82
CA ILE A 273 -0.51 -20.49 -10.59
C ILE A 273 -0.48 -21.93 -11.10
N THR A 274 -1.03 -22.84 -10.29
CA THR A 274 -1.29 -24.23 -10.70
C THR A 274 -2.55 -24.31 -11.57
N ASP A 275 -2.73 -25.43 -12.29
CA ASP A 275 -3.91 -25.61 -13.15
C ASP A 275 -5.22 -25.63 -12.35
N GLN A 276 -5.20 -26.19 -11.14
CA GLN A 276 -6.36 -26.17 -10.25
C GLN A 276 -6.71 -24.73 -9.80
N VAL A 277 -5.70 -23.95 -9.41
CA VAL A 277 -5.89 -22.53 -9.06
C VAL A 277 -6.42 -21.77 -10.27
N TRP A 278 -5.86 -22.03 -11.46
CA TRP A 278 -6.28 -21.40 -12.70
C TRP A 278 -7.75 -21.67 -13.06
N VAL A 279 -8.21 -22.91 -12.91
CA VAL A 279 -9.62 -23.29 -13.16
C VAL A 279 -10.58 -22.49 -12.27
N GLY A 280 -10.21 -22.23 -11.01
CA GLY A 280 -11.01 -21.41 -10.11
C GLY A 280 -10.83 -19.89 -10.30
N LEU A 281 -9.67 -19.46 -10.77
CA LEU A 281 -9.31 -18.06 -10.96
C LEU A 281 -9.90 -17.47 -12.25
N TYR A 282 -9.81 -18.21 -13.35
CA TYR A 282 -10.19 -17.70 -14.67
C TYR A 282 -11.64 -17.20 -14.76
N PRO A 283 -12.66 -17.95 -14.29
CA PRO A 283 -14.04 -17.47 -14.32
C PRO A 283 -14.26 -16.17 -13.53
N LYS A 284 -13.44 -15.92 -12.50
CA LYS A 284 -13.48 -14.67 -11.72
C LYS A 284 -12.85 -13.50 -12.45
N LEU A 285 -11.85 -13.75 -13.32
CA LEU A 285 -11.17 -12.72 -14.12
C LEU A 285 -12.00 -12.25 -15.31
N VAL A 286 -12.83 -13.13 -15.91
CA VAL A 286 -13.59 -12.83 -17.14
C VAL A 286 -14.44 -11.55 -17.04
N PRO A 287 -15.26 -11.33 -15.99
CA PRO A 287 -16.05 -10.10 -15.89
C PRO A 287 -15.22 -8.81 -15.89
N TYR A 288 -14.01 -8.86 -15.31
CA TYR A 288 -13.10 -7.71 -15.30
C TYR A 288 -12.47 -7.48 -16.67
N LEU A 289 -12.07 -8.55 -17.37
CA LEU A 289 -11.56 -8.46 -18.74
C LEU A 289 -12.60 -7.88 -19.70
N GLU A 290 -13.87 -8.26 -19.56
CA GLU A 290 -14.97 -7.70 -20.34
C GLU A 290 -15.18 -6.21 -20.04
N THR A 291 -15.18 -5.85 -18.75
CA THR A 291 -15.33 -4.45 -18.33
C THR A 291 -14.15 -3.59 -18.81
N ASN A 292 -12.91 -4.08 -18.72
CA ASN A 292 -11.72 -3.39 -19.23
C ASN A 292 -11.79 -3.20 -20.75
N ARG A 293 -12.24 -4.24 -21.47
CA ARG A 293 -12.43 -4.17 -22.92
C ARG A 293 -13.45 -3.10 -23.31
N GLU A 294 -14.57 -3.00 -22.59
CA GLU A 294 -15.59 -1.99 -22.86
C GLU A 294 -15.13 -0.58 -22.46
N ASP A 295 -14.46 -0.44 -21.33
CA ASP A 295 -13.86 0.82 -20.90
C ASP A 295 -12.86 1.34 -21.94
N ARG A 296 -11.97 0.47 -22.44
CA ARG A 296 -11.05 0.83 -23.52
C ARG A 296 -11.78 1.26 -24.80
N ARG A 297 -12.87 0.57 -25.17
CA ARG A 297 -13.69 0.98 -26.33
C ARG A 297 -14.33 2.34 -26.11
N ARG A 298 -14.80 2.64 -24.89
CA ARG A 298 -15.33 3.96 -24.52
C ARG A 298 -14.25 5.03 -24.62
N VAL A 299 -13.10 4.83 -23.96
CA VAL A 299 -11.98 5.77 -23.98
C VAL A 299 -11.52 6.03 -25.41
N ARG A 300 -11.37 4.98 -26.23
CA ARG A 300 -11.01 5.14 -27.65
C ARG A 300 -12.03 5.98 -28.41
N ARG A 301 -13.33 5.71 -28.24
CA ARG A 301 -14.40 6.51 -28.87
C ARG A 301 -14.35 7.96 -28.42
N GLU A 302 -14.11 8.23 -27.14
CA GLU A 302 -13.98 9.58 -26.59
C GLU A 302 -12.74 10.30 -27.14
N THR A 303 -11.60 9.60 -27.29
CA THR A 303 -10.40 10.14 -27.91
C THR A 303 -10.66 10.49 -29.38
N GLU A 304 -11.19 9.55 -30.18
CA GLU A 304 -11.53 9.79 -31.58
C GLU A 304 -12.53 10.96 -31.74
N ARG A 305 -13.54 11.03 -30.84
CA ARG A 305 -14.49 12.14 -30.78
C ARG A 305 -13.80 13.47 -30.49
N SER A 306 -12.89 13.50 -29.51
CA SER A 306 -12.12 14.70 -29.13
C SER A 306 -11.22 15.16 -30.27
N ASP A 307 -10.55 14.24 -30.95
CA ASP A 307 -9.67 14.55 -32.09
C ASP A 307 -10.47 15.16 -33.24
N ARG A 308 -11.62 14.57 -33.59
CA ARG A 308 -12.54 15.13 -34.61
C ARG A 308 -13.04 16.52 -34.22
N PHE A 309 -13.44 16.71 -32.96
CA PHE A 309 -13.86 18.01 -32.46
C PHE A 309 -12.74 19.05 -32.55
N GLN A 310 -11.50 18.67 -32.24
CA GLN A 310 -10.35 19.56 -32.35
C GLN A 310 -10.11 19.99 -33.80
N VAL A 311 -10.21 19.07 -34.77
CA VAL A 311 -10.10 19.40 -36.20
C VAL A 311 -11.18 20.38 -36.64
N ILE A 312 -12.44 20.14 -36.27
CA ILE A 312 -13.56 21.03 -36.60
C ILE A 312 -13.37 22.40 -35.98
N ASN A 313 -12.93 22.47 -34.73
CA ASN A 313 -12.69 23.72 -34.04
C ASN A 313 -11.54 24.53 -34.70
N LEU A 314 -10.49 23.85 -35.17
CA LEU A 314 -9.41 24.46 -35.94
C LEU A 314 -9.92 25.01 -37.28
N MET A 315 -10.74 24.25 -38.02
CA MET A 315 -11.36 24.70 -39.27
C MET A 315 -12.27 25.91 -39.04
N ALA A 316 -13.12 25.85 -38.01
CA ALA A 316 -14.03 26.94 -37.64
C ALA A 316 -13.24 28.22 -37.31
N THR A 317 -12.16 28.09 -36.53
CA THR A 317 -11.25 29.21 -36.22
C THR A 317 -10.57 29.78 -37.47
N ALA A 318 -10.15 28.90 -38.40
CA ALA A 318 -9.53 29.33 -39.65
C ALA A 318 -10.53 30.10 -40.55
N ILE A 319 -11.77 29.60 -40.66
CA ILE A 319 -12.85 30.28 -41.39
C ILE A 319 -13.17 31.63 -40.74
N GLN A 320 -13.29 31.67 -39.40
CA GLN A 320 -13.52 32.91 -38.66
C GLN A 320 -12.44 33.96 -38.92
N LYS A 321 -11.17 33.54 -39.05
CA LYS A 321 -10.05 34.43 -39.37
C LYS A 321 -10.02 34.87 -40.84
N ALA A 322 -10.46 34.00 -41.76
CA ALA A 322 -10.46 34.27 -43.19
C ALA A 322 -11.64 35.14 -43.64
N LEU A 323 -12.79 35.03 -42.95
CA LEU A 323 -13.93 35.87 -43.21
C LEU A 323 -13.69 37.29 -42.68
N PRO A 324 -14.01 38.34 -43.44
CA PRO A 324 -14.02 39.69 -42.89
C PRO A 324 -14.95 39.72 -41.67
N PRO A 325 -14.65 40.52 -40.63
CA PRO A 325 -15.45 40.53 -39.42
C PRO A 325 -16.90 40.84 -39.78
N LEU A 326 -17.75 39.82 -39.71
CA LEU A 326 -19.19 39.94 -39.93
C LEU A 326 -19.76 40.64 -38.70
N VAL A 327 -19.60 41.96 -38.62
CA VAL A 327 -20.06 42.72 -37.46
C VAL A 327 -21.57 42.88 -37.57
N ARG A 328 -22.34 42.19 -36.71
CA ARG A 328 -23.77 42.49 -36.58
C ARG A 328 -23.93 43.61 -35.57
N VAL A 329 -24.19 44.81 -36.08
CA VAL A 329 -24.47 45.98 -35.27
C VAL A 329 -25.96 45.99 -34.93
N THR A 330 -26.31 45.68 -33.68
CA THR A 330 -27.69 45.84 -33.21
C THR A 330 -27.81 47.12 -32.39
N LYS A 331 -28.63 48.06 -32.89
CA LYS A 331 -28.99 49.26 -32.13
C LYS A 331 -30.00 48.84 -31.07
N LYS A 332 -29.60 48.88 -29.80
CA LYS A 332 -30.52 48.60 -28.69
C LYS A 332 -31.63 49.64 -28.72
N ARG A 333 -32.86 49.22 -29.06
CA ARG A 333 -34.02 50.11 -29.03
C ARG A 333 -34.21 50.55 -27.58
N PRO A 334 -34.33 51.86 -27.30
CA PRO A 334 -34.55 52.33 -25.94
C PRO A 334 -35.83 51.67 -25.42
N THR A 335 -35.67 50.79 -24.45
CA THR A 335 -36.77 50.09 -23.80
C THR A 335 -37.54 51.17 -23.06
N LYS A 336 -38.79 51.44 -23.47
CA LYS A 336 -39.61 52.55 -22.95
C LYS A 336 -40.10 52.35 -21.51
N ASP A 337 -39.69 51.26 -20.87
CA ASP A 337 -40.23 50.84 -19.58
C ASP A 337 -39.20 51.07 -18.47
N GLN A 338 -39.16 52.30 -17.96
CA GLN A 338 -38.75 52.60 -16.58
C GLN A 338 -39.21 54.03 -16.21
N THR A 339 -40.51 54.25 -16.27
CA THR A 339 -41.16 55.32 -15.51
C THR A 339 -41.38 54.80 -14.09
N SER A 340 -40.41 55.02 -13.19
CA SER A 340 -40.65 55.08 -11.73
C SER A 340 -39.41 55.63 -11.01
N GLY A 341 -39.39 56.97 -10.91
CA GLY A 341 -38.95 57.70 -9.71
C GLY A 341 -37.55 57.44 -9.15
N SER A 342 -36.52 58.07 -9.72
CA SER A 342 -35.45 58.62 -8.90
C SER A 342 -34.80 59.79 -9.62
N ALA A 343 -35.13 61.00 -9.15
CA ALA A 343 -34.65 62.25 -9.67
C ALA A 343 -33.33 62.63 -8.96
N SER A 344 -32.18 62.26 -9.52
CA SER A 344 -30.91 62.92 -9.20
C SER A 344 -29.82 62.61 -10.25
N ALA A 345 -29.19 63.67 -10.76
CA ALA A 345 -28.00 63.75 -11.63
C ALA A 345 -28.14 63.14 -13.06
N ALA A 346 -28.58 63.87 -14.08
CA ALA A 346 -27.95 65.01 -14.78
C ALA A 346 -26.55 64.71 -15.38
N LEU A 347 -26.49 64.75 -16.72
CA LEU A 347 -25.31 64.82 -17.60
C LEU A 347 -24.52 63.55 -17.97
N SER A 348 -25.16 62.37 -18.05
CA SER A 348 -24.60 61.26 -18.84
C SER A 348 -25.22 61.28 -20.24
N ALA A 349 -24.47 61.78 -21.23
CA ALA A 349 -24.90 61.89 -22.61
C ALA A 349 -25.47 60.55 -23.12
N HIS A 350 -26.70 60.59 -23.63
CA HIS A 350 -27.45 59.48 -24.23
C HIS A 350 -26.74 58.95 -25.50
N TYR A 351 -25.62 58.25 -25.35
CA TYR A 351 -25.10 57.42 -26.42
C TYR A 351 -25.98 56.18 -26.50
N ALA A 352 -26.67 56.00 -27.64
CA ALA A 352 -27.37 54.76 -27.93
C ALA A 352 -26.37 53.61 -27.77
N SER A 353 -26.58 52.73 -26.78
CA SER A 353 -25.68 51.60 -26.56
C SER A 353 -25.76 50.68 -27.80
N VAL A 354 -24.73 50.74 -28.63
CA VAL A 354 -24.58 49.84 -29.78
C VAL A 354 -23.97 48.56 -29.25
N ARG A 355 -24.66 47.42 -29.42
CA ARG A 355 -24.08 46.11 -29.13
C ARG A 355 -23.48 45.56 -30.42
N ILE A 356 -22.20 45.24 -30.35
CA ILE A 356 -21.48 44.57 -31.43
C ILE A 356 -21.50 43.09 -31.08
N ASP A 357 -22.25 42.30 -31.86
CA ASP A 357 -22.25 40.85 -31.72
C ASP A 357 -21.40 40.26 -32.86
N TYR A 358 -20.48 39.35 -32.51
CA TYR A 358 -19.73 38.55 -33.47
C TYR A 358 -20.53 37.27 -33.75
N PRO A 359 -21.17 37.13 -34.92
CA PRO A 359 -22.16 36.09 -35.21
C PRO A 359 -21.52 34.74 -35.57
N PHE A 360 -20.21 34.58 -35.35
CA PHE A 360 -19.58 33.30 -35.60
C PHE A 360 -19.97 32.33 -34.48
N PRO A 361 -20.52 31.14 -34.82
CA PRO A 361 -21.00 30.21 -33.81
C PRO A 361 -19.87 29.79 -32.88
N SER A 362 -20.18 29.74 -31.58
CA SER A 362 -19.25 29.18 -30.60
C SER A 362 -19.03 27.69 -30.86
N SER A 363 -17.94 27.13 -30.35
CA SER A 363 -17.66 25.69 -30.47
C SER A 363 -18.78 24.82 -29.88
N TYR A 364 -19.47 25.28 -28.84
CA TYR A 364 -20.65 24.60 -28.27
C TYR A 364 -21.88 24.69 -29.18
N GLU A 365 -22.10 25.84 -29.84
CA GLU A 365 -23.20 25.98 -30.81
C GLU A 365 -22.97 25.12 -32.05
N LEU A 366 -21.73 25.01 -32.53
CA LEU A 366 -21.37 24.10 -33.62
C LEU A 366 -21.74 22.65 -33.29
N LEU A 367 -21.56 22.20 -32.05
CA LEU A 367 -21.97 20.85 -31.61
C LEU A 367 -23.49 20.63 -31.65
N THR A 368 -24.30 21.70 -31.60
CA THR A 368 -25.76 21.57 -31.73
C THR A 368 -26.20 21.32 -33.17
N TRP A 369 -25.32 21.51 -34.16
CA TRP A 369 -25.66 21.32 -35.56
C TRP A 369 -25.62 19.82 -35.91
N PRO A 370 -26.73 19.23 -36.41
CA PRO A 370 -26.81 17.79 -36.64
C PRO A 370 -25.69 17.26 -37.53
N MET A 371 -25.30 18.00 -38.57
CA MET A 371 -24.21 17.62 -39.47
C MET A 371 -22.85 17.53 -38.76
N ILE A 372 -22.56 18.44 -37.83
CA ILE A 372 -21.30 18.47 -37.07
C ILE A 372 -21.32 17.37 -36.02
N ASN A 373 -22.45 17.21 -35.33
CA ASN A 373 -22.60 16.15 -34.35
C ASN A 373 -22.49 14.76 -34.99
N ASP A 374 -23.08 14.56 -36.17
CA ASP A 374 -22.98 13.29 -36.90
C ASP A 374 -21.54 12.98 -37.35
N ILE A 375 -20.78 13.97 -37.84
CA ILE A 375 -19.35 13.81 -38.16
C ILE A 375 -18.57 13.40 -36.90
N ILE A 376 -18.84 14.05 -35.76
CA ILE A 376 -18.13 13.82 -34.50
C ILE A 376 -18.47 12.46 -33.88
N ASP A 377 -19.73 12.02 -33.96
CA ASP A 377 -20.21 10.84 -33.24
C ASP A 377 -20.23 9.56 -34.11
N LYS A 378 -20.46 9.65 -35.43
CA LYS A 378 -20.72 8.50 -36.31
C LYS A 378 -19.61 8.17 -37.31
N ASP A 379 -18.57 8.99 -37.40
CA ASP A 379 -17.46 8.78 -38.35
C ASP A 379 -17.96 8.62 -39.81
N ILE A 380 -18.89 9.51 -40.21
CA ILE A 380 -19.35 9.68 -41.60
C ILE A 380 -18.31 10.50 -42.36
#